data_AF-A0A354B7B5-F1
#
_entry.id   AF-A0A354B7B5-F1
#
_cell.length_a   1.000
_cell.length_b   1.000
_cell.length_c   1.000
_cell.angle_alpha   90.00
_cell.angle_beta   90.00
_cell.angle_gamma   90.00
#
_symmetry.space_group_name_H-M   'P 1'
#
loop_
_entity.id
_entity.type
_entity.pdbx_description
1 polymer ?
#
loop_
_entity_poly.entity_id
_entity_poly.type
_entity_poly.pdbx_seq_one_letter_code
_entity_poly.pdbx_strand_id
1 'polypeptide(L)'
;MIDRPDATLLLEAMAATLTDKVMPELSGGAQHQARIVANLCRIVARDLADDATDTTAALTALLGTEGSLDDLTAVLDHRLAAGELLDEALPLLLADAARRAEIAKPGYTDDTN
;
A
#
# COMPACT_ATOMS: atom_id res chain seq x y z
N MET A 1 -17.69 25.74 -1.63
CA MET A 1 -16.42 25.19 -1.10
C MET A 1 -15.84 24.38 -2.24
N ILE A 2 -14.75 24.85 -2.84
CA ILE A 2 -14.26 24.31 -4.11
C ILE A 2 -13.72 22.89 -3.87
N ASP A 3 -14.33 21.93 -4.57
CA ASP A 3 -13.91 20.55 -4.79
C ASP A 3 -12.40 20.51 -5.04
N ARG A 4 -11.62 20.12 -4.02
CA ARG A 4 -10.25 19.69 -4.28
C ARG A 4 -10.38 18.28 -4.88
N PRO A 5 -9.91 18.04 -6.11
CA PRO A 5 -10.00 16.72 -6.70
C PRO A 5 -9.27 15.71 -5.81
N ASP A 6 -9.93 14.58 -5.57
CA ASP A 6 -9.37 13.46 -4.83
C ASP A 6 -8.07 12.98 -5.50
N ALA A 7 -7.02 12.83 -4.69
CA ALA A 7 -5.70 12.42 -5.18
C ALA A 7 -5.76 11.05 -5.86
N THR A 8 -6.59 10.14 -5.34
CA THR A 8 -6.83 8.83 -5.95
C THR A 8 -7.42 8.98 -7.35
N LEU A 9 -8.48 9.79 -7.51
CA LEU A 9 -9.10 10.06 -8.81
C LEU A 9 -8.13 10.71 -9.80
N LEU A 10 -7.26 11.63 -9.34
CA LEU A 10 -6.24 12.24 -10.19
C LEU A 10 -5.22 11.23 -10.70
N LEU A 11 -4.72 10.35 -9.82
CA LEU A 11 -3.76 9.31 -10.17
C LEU A 11 -4.36 8.29 -11.16
N GLU A 12 -5.63 7.92 -10.98
CA GLU A 12 -6.35 7.08 -11.94
C GLU A 12 -6.50 7.74 -13.30
N ALA A 13 -6.88 9.03 -13.33
CA ALA A 13 -6.98 9.79 -14.57
C ALA A 13 -5.63 9.92 -15.30
N MET A 14 -4.53 10.10 -14.56
CA MET A 14 -3.17 10.10 -15.09
C MET A 14 -2.82 8.74 -15.71
N ALA A 15 -3.10 7.64 -15.00
CA ALA A 15 -2.85 6.29 -15.49
C ALA A 15 -3.65 5.98 -16.77
N ALA A 16 -4.93 6.35 -16.81
CA ALA A 16 -5.79 6.21 -17.98
C ALA A 16 -5.26 7.03 -19.17
N THR A 17 -4.91 8.30 -18.95
CA THR A 17 -4.35 9.17 -20.00
C THR A 17 -3.05 8.60 -20.57
N LEU A 18 -2.13 8.15 -19.69
CA LEU A 18 -0.88 7.52 -20.12
C LEU A 18 -1.14 6.26 -20.96
N THR A 19 -2.10 5.43 -20.55
CA THR A 19 -2.41 4.16 -21.21
C THR A 19 -3.15 4.34 -22.53
N ASP A 20 -4.17 5.21 -22.54
CA ASP A 20 -5.16 5.29 -23.63
C ASP A 20 -4.80 6.33 -24.68
N LYS A 21 -4.01 7.36 -24.31
CA LYS A 21 -3.69 8.50 -25.17
C LYS A 21 -2.20 8.60 -25.48
N VAL A 22 -1.33 8.40 -24.49
CA VAL A 22 0.11 8.64 -24.65
C VAL A 22 0.84 7.42 -25.21
N MET A 23 0.69 6.26 -24.58
CA MET A 23 1.39 5.03 -24.98
C MET A 23 1.18 4.60 -26.45
N PRO A 24 -0.01 4.75 -27.07
CA PRO A 24 -0.21 4.42 -28.48
C PRO A 24 0.66 5.24 -29.45
N GLU A 25 1.02 6.46 -29.05
CA GLU A 25 1.83 7.39 -29.85
C GLU A 25 3.34 7.22 -29.60
N LEU A 26 3.73 6.39 -28.63
CA LEU A 26 5.12 6.13 -28.26
C LEU A 26 5.60 4.78 -28.78
N SER A 27 6.92 4.64 -28.95
CA SER A 27 7.57 3.38 -29.28
C SER A 27 8.84 3.17 -28.46
N GLY A 28 9.32 1.92 -28.44
CA GLY A 28 10.57 1.54 -27.78
C GLY A 28 10.61 1.88 -26.28
N GLY A 29 11.74 2.41 -25.83
CA GLY A 29 11.97 2.72 -24.41
C GLY A 29 10.98 3.72 -23.83
N ALA A 30 10.54 4.72 -24.60
CA ALA A 30 9.59 5.73 -24.14
C ALA A 30 8.21 5.12 -23.83
N GLN A 31 7.75 4.18 -24.65
CA GLN A 31 6.49 3.46 -24.41
C GLN A 31 6.58 2.60 -23.15
N HIS A 32 7.72 1.97 -22.89
CA HIS A 32 7.95 1.20 -21.68
C HIS A 32 7.93 2.07 -20.42
N GLN A 33 8.61 3.23 -20.44
CA GLN A 33 8.60 4.18 -19.33
C GLN A 33 7.19 4.71 -19.04
N ALA A 34 6.41 5.05 -20.08
CA ALA A 34 5.02 5.48 -19.90
C ALA A 34 4.16 4.39 -19.22
N ARG A 35 4.37 3.12 -19.57
CA ARG A 35 3.71 1.99 -18.91
C ARG A 35 4.09 1.87 -17.43
N ILE A 36 5.37 2.05 -17.11
CA ILE A 36 5.84 2.05 -15.72
C ILE A 36 5.13 3.15 -14.93
N VAL A 37 5.13 4.39 -15.43
CA VAL A 37 4.50 5.52 -14.74
C VAL A 37 3.00 5.29 -14.56
N ALA A 38 2.30 4.78 -15.57
CA ALA A 38 0.88 4.45 -15.45
C ALA A 38 0.61 3.41 -14.36
N ASN A 39 1.48 2.40 -14.23
CA ASN A 39 1.38 1.41 -13.18
C ASN A 39 1.67 1.99 -11.79
N LEU A 40 2.69 2.84 -11.67
CA LEU A 40 3.00 3.54 -10.41
C LEU A 40 1.83 4.42 -9.96
N CYS A 41 1.18 5.14 -10.88
CA CYS A 41 -0.02 5.92 -10.55
C CYS A 41 -1.12 5.04 -9.94
N ARG A 42 -1.37 3.85 -10.52
CA ARG A 42 -2.36 2.90 -9.99
C ARG A 42 -1.97 2.33 -8.63
N ILE A 43 -0.68 2.06 -8.41
CA ILE A 43 -0.18 1.57 -7.12
C ILE A 43 -0.41 2.63 -6.03
N VAL A 44 0.00 3.87 -6.29
CA VAL A 44 -0.18 4.97 -5.32
C VAL A 44 -1.66 5.27 -5.08
N ALA A 45 -2.53 5.17 -6.10
CA ALA A 45 -3.97 5.33 -5.92
C ALA A 45 -4.55 4.28 -4.95
N ARG A 46 -4.13 3.02 -5.06
CA ARG A 46 -4.56 1.95 -4.13
C ARG A 46 -4.00 2.16 -2.73
N ASP A 47 -2.75 2.58 -2.62
CA ASP A 47 -2.09 2.88 -1.35
C ASP A 47 -2.81 4.02 -0.59
N LEU A 48 -3.26 5.05 -1.31
CA LEU A 48 -4.04 6.14 -0.71
C LEU A 48 -5.48 5.74 -0.34
N ALA A 49 -6.05 4.74 -1.03
CA ALA A 49 -7.37 4.21 -0.71
C ALA A 49 -7.33 3.19 0.43
N ASP A 50 -6.14 2.70 0.79
CA ASP A 50 -5.92 1.81 1.91
C ASP A 50 -5.96 2.58 3.24
N ASP A 51 -6.80 2.10 4.17
CA ASP A 51 -6.98 2.75 5.46
C ASP A 51 -6.03 2.15 6.50
N ALA A 52 -4.86 2.79 6.64
CA ALA A 52 -3.86 2.43 7.66
C ALA A 52 -4.39 2.46 9.11
N THR A 53 -5.58 3.07 9.34
CA THR A 53 -6.27 3.08 10.64
C THR A 53 -6.46 1.66 11.20
N ASP A 54 -6.69 0.67 10.35
CA ASP A 54 -6.92 -0.72 10.79
C ASP A 54 -5.65 -1.34 11.39
N THR A 55 -4.47 -1.00 10.85
CA THR A 55 -3.18 -1.46 11.38
C THR A 55 -2.85 -0.80 12.72
N THR A 56 -3.08 0.51 12.86
CA THR A 56 -2.87 1.22 14.13
C THR A 56 -3.79 0.68 15.23
N ALA A 57 -5.06 0.43 14.93
CA ALA A 57 -6.01 -0.14 15.89
C ALA A 57 -5.60 -1.55 16.34
N ALA A 58 -5.18 -2.40 15.39
CA ALA A 58 -4.74 -3.75 15.69
C ALA A 58 -3.45 -3.78 16.54
N LEU A 59 -2.48 -2.90 16.25
CA LEU A 59 -1.27 -2.76 17.07
C LEU A 59 -1.56 -2.21 18.47
N THR A 60 -2.48 -1.26 18.59
CA THR A 60 -2.92 -0.73 19.89
C THR A 60 -3.51 -1.86 20.75
N ALA A 61 -4.36 -2.70 20.16
CA ALA A 61 -4.94 -3.85 20.85
C ALA A 61 -3.89 -4.89 21.28
N LEU A 62 -2.90 -5.17 20.42
CA LEU A 62 -1.83 -6.13 20.69
C LEU A 62 -0.87 -5.64 21.78
N LEU A 63 -0.47 -4.37 21.73
CA LEU A 63 0.57 -3.81 22.59
C LEU A 63 0.02 -3.29 23.93
N GLY A 64 -1.28 -3.00 24.00
CA GLY A 64 -1.95 -2.43 25.17
C GLY A 64 -1.56 -0.97 25.42
N THR A 65 -1.13 -0.26 24.39
CA THR A 65 -0.70 1.14 24.46
C THR A 65 -1.16 1.88 23.21
N GLU A 66 -1.48 3.16 23.34
CA GLU A 66 -1.87 4.03 22.24
C GLU A 66 -0.65 4.83 21.75
N GLY A 67 -0.64 5.18 20.47
CA GLY A 67 0.44 5.96 19.87
C GLY A 67 0.24 6.16 18.38
N SER A 68 1.17 6.88 17.75
CA SER A 68 1.25 6.88 16.29
C SER A 68 1.66 5.48 15.79
N LEU A 69 1.42 5.20 14.51
CA LEU A 69 1.87 3.95 13.90
C LEU A 69 3.38 3.74 14.12
N ASP A 70 4.19 4.78 13.95
CA ASP A 70 5.64 4.73 14.16
C ASP A 70 6.01 4.40 15.61
N ASP A 71 5.33 4.99 16.59
CA ASP A 71 5.56 4.69 18.01
C ASP A 71 5.20 3.24 18.34
N LEU A 72 4.06 2.76 17.85
CA LEU A 72 3.60 1.39 18.06
C LEU A 72 4.55 0.38 17.39
N THR A 73 5.03 0.67 16.19
CA THR A 73 6.04 -0.16 15.51
C THR A 73 7.33 -0.22 16.31
N ALA A 74 7.83 0.89 16.84
CA ALA A 74 9.04 0.89 17.68
C ALA A 74 8.87 0.06 18.96
N VAL A 75 7.70 0.11 19.59
CA VAL A 75 7.37 -0.73 20.77
C VAL A 75 7.31 -2.20 20.38
N LEU A 76 6.68 -2.54 19.26
CA LEU A 76 6.61 -3.92 18.76
C LEU A 76 8.01 -4.46 18.46
N ASP A 77 8.85 -3.70 17.77
CA ASP A 77 10.24 -4.08 17.46
C ASP A 77 11.04 -4.37 18.73
N HIS A 78 10.90 -3.53 19.76
CA HIS A 78 11.56 -3.74 21.04
C HIS A 78 11.10 -5.05 21.71
N ARG A 79 9.79 -5.34 21.72
CA ARG A 79 9.24 -6.58 22.32
C ARG A 79 9.65 -7.82 21.54
N LEU A 80 9.61 -7.78 20.20
CA LEU A 80 10.08 -8.87 19.36
C LEU A 80 11.58 -9.14 19.55
N ALA A 81 12.40 -8.09 19.66
CA ALA A 81 13.83 -8.23 19.93
C ALA A 81 14.12 -8.85 21.31
N ALA A 82 13.22 -8.67 22.28
CA ALA A 82 13.27 -9.33 23.58
C ALA A 82 12.75 -10.78 23.56
N GLY A 83 12.24 -11.26 22.42
CA GLY A 83 11.64 -12.59 22.27
C GLY A 83 10.20 -12.68 22.77
N GLU A 84 9.52 -11.54 22.93
CA GLU A 84 8.13 -11.46 23.36
C GLU A 84 7.19 -11.28 22.16
N LEU A 85 5.94 -11.72 22.30
CA LEU A 85 4.82 -11.47 21.37
C LEU A 85 4.99 -12.00 19.94
N LEU A 86 5.95 -12.89 19.68
CA LEU A 86 6.20 -13.37 18.31
C LEU A 86 4.97 -14.09 17.74
N ASP A 87 4.37 -15.01 18.51
CA ASP A 87 3.24 -15.81 18.05
C ASP A 87 1.96 -14.96 17.88
N GLU A 88 1.78 -13.96 18.73
CA GLU A 88 0.64 -13.04 18.69
C GLU A 88 0.78 -11.99 17.58
N ALA A 89 1.99 -11.50 17.33
CA ALA A 89 2.27 -10.49 16.31
C ALA A 89 2.33 -11.09 14.90
N LEU A 90 2.74 -12.36 14.76
CA LEU A 90 2.97 -12.97 13.44
C LEU A 90 1.74 -12.93 12.51
N PRO A 91 0.52 -13.30 12.94
CA PRO A 91 -0.66 -13.20 12.08
C PRO A 91 -0.94 -11.77 11.61
N LEU A 92 -0.71 -10.78 12.47
CA LEU A 92 -0.93 -9.36 12.17
C LEU A 92 0.11 -8.85 11.16
N LEU A 93 1.39 -9.19 11.35
CA LEU A 93 2.46 -8.85 10.42
C LEU A 93 2.27 -9.50 9.05
N LEU A 94 1.82 -10.75 9.02
CA LEU A 94 1.52 -11.45 7.77
C LEU A 94 0.32 -10.82 7.05
N ALA A 95 -0.74 -10.45 7.76
CA ALA A 95 -1.90 -9.77 7.19
C ALA A 95 -1.51 -8.41 6.60
N ASP A 96 -0.72 -7.62 7.34
CA ASP A 96 -0.20 -6.33 6.86
C ASP A 96 0.70 -6.48 5.62
N ALA A 97 1.61 -7.46 5.62
CA ALA A 97 2.48 -7.74 4.49
C ALA A 97 1.69 -8.19 3.25
N ALA A 98 0.68 -9.05 3.43
CA ALA A 98 -0.20 -9.51 2.37
C ALA A 98 -0.98 -8.34 1.74
N ARG A 99 -1.54 -7.47 2.57
CA ARG A 99 -2.27 -6.26 2.16
C ARG A 99 -1.38 -5.33 1.33
N ARG A 100 -0.17 -5.01 1.81
CA ARG A 100 0.81 -4.20 1.07
C ARG A 100 1.24 -4.85 -0.26
N ALA A 101 1.38 -6.17 -0.28
CA ALA A 101 1.71 -6.90 -1.49
C ALA A 101 0.58 -6.80 -2.53
N GLU A 102 -0.68 -6.89 -2.11
CA GLU A 102 -1.86 -6.77 -2.96
C GLU A 102 -2.01 -5.35 -3.56
N ILE A 103 -1.70 -4.31 -2.76
CA ILE A 103 -1.62 -2.93 -3.24
C ILE A 103 -0.59 -2.79 -4.37
N ALA A 104 0.61 -3.34 -4.15
CA ALA A 104 1.69 -3.26 -5.13
C ALA A 104 1.39 -4.09 -6.40
N LYS A 105 0.86 -5.29 -6.23
CA LYS A 105 0.54 -6.23 -7.30
C LYS A 105 -0.79 -6.94 -6.98
N PRO A 106 -1.88 -6.58 -7.68
CA PRO A 106 -3.14 -7.30 -7.53
C PRO A 106 -3.02 -8.78 -7.89
N GLY A 107 -3.72 -9.63 -7.14
CA GLY A 107 -3.64 -11.09 -7.20
C GLY A 107 -2.33 -11.65 -6.67
N TYR A 108 -1.68 -10.97 -5.71
CA TYR A 108 -0.44 -11.49 -5.10
C TYR A 108 -0.72 -12.67 -4.18
N THR A 109 -1.84 -12.61 -3.45
CA THR A 109 -2.28 -13.67 -2.53
C THR A 109 -3.21 -14.68 -3.18
N ASP A 110 -3.59 -14.47 -4.44
CA ASP A 110 -4.33 -15.45 -5.22
C ASP A 110 -3.38 -16.63 -5.47
N ASP A 111 -3.56 -17.71 -4.71
CA ASP A 111 -2.84 -18.99 -4.88
C ASP A 111 -2.94 -19.44 -6.35
N THR A 112 -1.97 -19.04 -7.15
CA THR A 112 -1.72 -19.61 -8.47
C THR A 112 -0.56 -20.58 -8.30
N ASN A 113 -0.90 -21.73 -7.72
CA ASN A 113 -0.16 -22.98 -7.87
C ASN A 113 -1.10 -24.03 -8.48
#